data_AF-A0A4U1YWI0-F1
#
_entry.id   AF-A0A4U1YWI0-F1
#
_cell.length_a   1.000
_cell.length_b   1.000
_cell.length_c   1.000
_cell.angle_alpha   90.00
_cell.angle_beta   90.00
_cell.angle_gamma   90.00
#
_symmetry.space_group_name_H-M   'P 1'
#
loop_
_entity.id
_entity.type
_entity.pdbx_description
1 polymer ?
#
loop_
_entity_poly.entity_id
_entity_poly.type
_entity_poly.pdbx_seq_one_letter_code
_entity_poly.pdbx_strand_id
1 'polypeptide(L)'
;MDDTNLKKLTTEEKVTILEKEVARVEGRIGEFLNLLVNHYPQGLTRTEIKALLAVNNNESFVSLYRNGKIFIDIEKRYCDAAQENRYFIGTQFLQDVQCFRWVNAW
;
A
#
# COMPACT_ATOMS: atom_id res chain seq x y z
N MET A 1 13.11 2.69 32.52
CA MET A 1 11.86 2.75 31.74
C MET A 1 12.31 3.17 30.36
N ASP A 2 12.34 2.22 29.42
CA ASP A 2 13.02 2.40 28.14
C ASP A 2 12.22 3.37 27.24
N ASP A 3 12.88 4.43 26.80
CA ASP A 3 12.37 5.55 25.98
C ASP A 3 11.97 5.14 24.54
N THR A 4 11.80 3.84 24.30
CA THR A 4 11.70 3.24 22.96
C THR A 4 10.26 3.03 22.49
N ASN A 5 9.26 3.22 23.36
CA ASN A 5 7.98 2.54 23.20
C ASN A 5 6.83 3.33 22.52
N LEU A 6 7.05 4.56 22.06
CA LEU A 6 5.98 5.38 21.43
C LEU A 6 6.38 6.13 20.14
N LYS A 7 7.49 5.77 19.49
CA LYS A 7 7.89 6.46 18.25
C LYS A 7 6.95 6.13 17.09
N LYS A 8 6.66 7.15 16.27
CA LYS A 8 5.97 6.96 14.99
C LYS A 8 6.86 6.13 14.07
N LEU A 9 6.26 5.21 13.33
CA LEU A 9 6.92 4.40 12.32
C LEU A 9 7.59 5.31 11.29
N THR A 10 8.87 5.07 11.01
CA THR A 10 9.57 5.73 9.90
C THR A 10 9.02 5.23 8.56
N THR A 11 9.36 5.91 7.47
CA THR A 11 8.97 5.46 6.13
C THR A 11 9.55 4.08 5.83
N GLU A 12 10.80 3.84 6.20
CA GLU A 12 11.48 2.56 6.00
C GLU A 12 10.81 1.44 6.79
N GLU A 13 10.46 1.68 8.06
CA GLU A 13 9.72 0.70 8.87
C GLU A 13 8.36 0.37 8.26
N LYS A 14 7.65 1.39 7.75
CA LYS A 14 6.36 1.21 7.07
C LYS A 14 6.54 0.36 5.81
N VAL A 15 7.54 0.64 4.99
CA VAL A 15 7.84 -0.15 3.79
C VAL A 15 8.11 -1.61 4.19
N THR A 16 8.98 -1.88 5.16
CA THR A 16 9.26 -3.25 5.61
C THR A 16 8.01 -3.97 6.14
N ILE A 17 7.15 -3.27 6.88
CA ILE A 17 5.87 -3.81 7.36
C ILE A 17 4.95 -4.16 6.18
N LEU A 18 4.84 -3.27 5.19
CA LEU A 18 4.06 -3.49 3.99
C LEU A 18 4.61 -4.66 3.16
N GLU A 19 5.92 -4.71 2.91
CA GLU A 19 6.60 -5.79 2.19
C GLU A 19 6.29 -7.15 2.82
N LYS A 20 6.39 -7.25 4.15
CA LYS A 20 6.07 -8.48 4.87
C LYS A 20 4.60 -8.87 4.73
N GLU A 21 3.70 -7.89 4.78
CA GLU A 21 2.26 -8.11 4.65
C GLU A 21 1.87 -8.59 3.25
N VAL A 22 2.49 -8.03 2.21
CA VAL A 22 2.19 -8.37 0.81
C VAL A 22 2.92 -9.62 0.33
N ALA A 23 4.03 -10.02 0.97
CA ALA A 23 4.82 -11.20 0.59
C ALA A 23 4.01 -12.53 0.65
N ARG A 24 2.90 -12.56 1.39
CA ARG A 24 2.00 -13.72 1.46
C ARG A 24 1.04 -13.83 0.27
N VAL A 25 0.99 -12.83 -0.60
CA VAL A 25 0.06 -12.75 -1.73
C VAL A 25 0.82 -13.09 -3.00
N GLU A 26 0.43 -14.19 -3.65
CA GLU A 26 1.09 -14.68 -4.85
C GLU A 26 0.43 -14.20 -6.15
N GLY A 27 1.15 -14.43 -7.25
CA GLY A 27 0.69 -14.19 -8.61
C GLY A 27 0.36 -12.72 -8.87
N ARG A 28 -0.62 -12.50 -9.74
CA ARG A 28 -0.85 -11.19 -10.34
C ARG A 28 -1.31 -10.11 -9.34
N ILE A 29 -1.99 -10.52 -8.27
CA ILE A 29 -2.35 -9.60 -7.18
C ILE A 29 -1.12 -9.25 -6.35
N GLY A 30 -0.26 -10.22 -6.04
CA GLY A 30 1.02 -10.00 -5.36
C GLY A 30 1.91 -9.02 -6.12
N GLU A 31 2.07 -9.19 -7.43
CA GLU A 31 2.80 -8.25 -8.29
C GLU A 31 2.25 -6.83 -8.21
N PHE A 32 0.92 -6.69 -8.24
CA PHE A 32 0.25 -5.39 -8.12
C PHE A 32 0.49 -4.74 -6.75
N LEU A 33 0.37 -5.49 -5.66
CA LEU A 33 0.61 -4.99 -4.32
C LEU A 33 2.08 -4.60 -4.13
N ASN A 34 3.02 -5.45 -4.56
CA ASN A 34 4.46 -5.18 -4.53
C ASN A 34 4.82 -3.90 -5.29
N LEU A 35 4.20 -3.67 -6.46
CA LEU A 35 4.41 -2.43 -7.21
C LEU A 35 4.04 -1.20 -6.38
N LEU A 36 2.90 -1.23 -5.67
CA LEU A 36 2.47 -0.12 -4.81
C LEU A 36 3.42 0.08 -3.61
N VAL A 37 3.92 -1.02 -3.01
CA VAL A 37 4.90 -0.94 -1.92
C VAL A 37 6.21 -0.29 -2.38
N ASN A 38 6.71 -0.66 -3.56
CA ASN A 38 7.92 -0.10 -4.14
C ASN A 38 7.82 1.41 -4.44
N HIS A 39 6.61 1.96 -4.49
CA HIS A 39 6.33 3.39 -4.75
C HIS A 39 5.75 4.10 -3.53
N TYR A 40 5.80 3.47 -2.36
CA TYR A 40 5.41 4.09 -1.11
C TYR A 40 6.41 5.20 -0.73
N PRO A 41 5.98 6.37 -0.24
CA PRO A 41 4.59 6.77 0.07
C PRO A 41 3.84 7.50 -1.07
N GLN A 42 4.43 7.71 -2.24
CA GLN A 42 3.93 8.64 -3.26
C GLN A 42 2.66 8.16 -3.97
N GLY A 43 2.40 6.85 -3.97
CA GLY A 43 1.28 6.24 -4.66
C GLY A 43 1.37 6.40 -6.18
N LEU A 44 0.65 5.56 -6.91
CA LEU A 44 0.69 5.52 -8.38
C LEU A 44 -0.66 5.82 -8.98
N THR A 45 -0.68 6.44 -10.15
CA THR A 45 -1.91 6.59 -10.93
C THR A 45 -2.28 5.26 -11.61
N ARG A 46 -3.53 5.16 -12.07
CA ARG A 46 -3.97 3.99 -12.86
C ARG A 46 -3.14 3.85 -14.13
N THR A 47 -2.81 4.95 -14.80
CA THR A 47 -2.00 4.94 -16.03
C THR A 47 -0.61 4.38 -15.76
N GLU A 48 0.06 4.84 -14.70
CA GLU A 48 1.38 4.35 -14.28
C GLU A 48 1.32 2.86 -13.94
N ILE A 49 0.33 2.42 -13.14
CA ILE A 49 0.15 1.01 -12.77
C ILE A 49 -0.05 0.14 -14.01
N LYS A 50 -0.91 0.57 -14.94
CA LYS A 50 -1.16 -0.19 -16.16
C LYS A 50 0.10 -0.31 -17.02
N ALA A 51 0.88 0.74 -17.14
CA ALA A 51 2.14 0.72 -17.88
C ALA A 51 3.16 -0.21 -17.23
N LEU A 52 3.40 -0.07 -15.93
CA LEU A 52 4.41 -0.82 -15.18
C LEU A 52 4.07 -2.31 -15.06
N LEU A 53 2.78 -2.66 -15.04
CA LEU A 53 2.34 -4.06 -15.03
C LEU A 53 2.07 -4.61 -16.42
N ALA A 54 2.09 -3.83 -17.50
CA ALA A 54 1.59 -4.25 -18.82
C ALA A 54 0.12 -4.75 -18.78
N VAL A 55 -0.75 -3.97 -18.12
CA VAL A 55 -2.20 -4.21 -18.07
C VAL A 55 -2.89 -3.46 -19.20
N ASN A 56 -3.36 -4.21 -20.20
CA ASN A 56 -3.82 -3.63 -21.47
C ASN A 56 -5.24 -3.05 -21.45
N ASN A 57 -6.06 -3.39 -20.45
CA ASN A 57 -7.45 -2.93 -20.37
C ASN A 57 -7.84 -2.45 -18.97
N ASN A 58 -8.96 -1.72 -18.88
CA ASN A 58 -9.38 -1.10 -17.62
C ASN A 58 -10.05 -2.12 -16.68
N GLU A 59 -10.68 -3.14 -17.23
CA GLU A 59 -11.37 -4.20 -16.53
C GLU A 59 -10.38 -5.03 -15.69
N SER A 60 -9.23 -5.37 -16.27
CA SER A 60 -8.14 -6.06 -15.57
C SER A 60 -7.61 -5.21 -14.42
N PHE A 61 -7.45 -3.89 -14.64
CA PHE A 61 -7.03 -2.99 -13.57
C PHE A 61 -8.07 -2.94 -12.44
N VAL A 62 -9.36 -2.83 -12.77
CA VAL A 62 -10.43 -2.83 -11.78
C VAL A 62 -10.44 -4.14 -10.99
N SER A 63 -10.21 -5.28 -11.65
CA SER A 63 -10.08 -6.59 -11.00
C SER A 63 -8.88 -6.64 -10.06
N LEU A 64 -7.69 -6.19 -10.51
CA LEU A 64 -6.49 -6.08 -9.68
C LEU A 64 -6.74 -5.23 -8.43
N TYR A 65 -7.31 -4.03 -8.61
CA TYR A 65 -7.62 -3.13 -7.52
C TYR A 65 -8.62 -3.75 -6.53
N ARG A 66 -9.74 -4.31 -7.02
CA ARG A 66 -10.77 -4.91 -6.17
C ARG A 66 -10.21 -6.09 -5.38
N ASN A 67 -9.46 -6.97 -6.03
CA ASN A 67 -8.94 -8.18 -5.40
C ASN A 67 -7.76 -7.86 -4.48
N GLY A 68 -6.92 -6.87 -4.81
CA GLY A 68 -5.85 -6.38 -3.93
C GLY A 68 -6.38 -5.84 -2.60
N LYS A 69 -7.53 -5.14 -2.65
CA LYS A 69 -8.22 -4.63 -1.45
C LYS A 69 -8.71 -5.68 -0.47
N ILE A 70 -8.75 -6.96 -0.85
CA ILE A 70 -9.09 -8.06 0.07
C ILE A 70 -7.96 -8.28 1.07
N PHE A 71 -6.71 -8.03 0.66
CA PHE A 71 -5.52 -8.34 1.45
C PHE A 71 -5.05 -7.16 2.30
N ILE A 72 -5.14 -5.94 1.76
CA ILE A 72 -4.69 -4.72 2.42
C ILE A 72 -5.47 -3.51 1.90
N ASP A 73 -5.63 -2.48 2.72
CA ASP A 73 -6.32 -1.28 2.26
C ASP A 73 -5.55 -0.57 1.13
N ILE A 74 -6.30 -0.15 0.11
CA ILE A 74 -5.78 0.66 -1.00
C ILE A 74 -6.70 1.87 -1.18
N GLU A 75 -6.22 3.01 -0.74
CA GLU A 75 -6.92 4.27 -0.79
C GLU A 75 -6.78 4.92 -2.18
N LYS A 76 -7.87 5.52 -2.67
CA LYS A 76 -7.88 6.33 -3.89
C LYS A 76 -7.95 7.80 -3.50
N ARG A 77 -7.00 8.60 -3.95
CA ARG A 77 -7.03 10.06 -3.78
C ARG A 77 -6.97 10.71 -5.15
N TYR A 78 -7.94 11.57 -5.45
CA TYR A 78 -7.96 12.31 -6.70
C TYR A 78 -6.76 13.27 -6.74
N CYS A 79 -6.04 13.29 -7.86
CA CYS A 79 -4.89 14.16 -8.08
C CYS A 79 -5.20 15.11 -9.24
N ASP A 80 -5.42 16.40 -8.94
CA ASP A 80 -5.75 17.41 -9.95
C ASP A 80 -4.64 17.53 -11.01
N ALA A 81 -3.37 17.46 -10.63
CA ALA A 81 -2.27 17.57 -11.58
C ALA A 81 -2.23 16.41 -12.60
N ALA A 82 -2.61 15.20 -12.17
CA ALA A 82 -2.67 14.02 -13.04
C ALA A 82 -4.04 13.82 -13.72
N GLN A 83 -5.06 14.59 -13.31
CA GLN A 83 -6.46 14.42 -13.71
C GLN A 83 -6.98 12.99 -13.51
N GLU A 84 -6.42 12.26 -12.54
CA GLU A 84 -6.88 10.92 -12.18
C GLU A 84 -6.53 10.56 -10.72
N ASN A 85 -7.05 9.41 -10.26
CA ASN A 85 -6.77 8.92 -8.91
C ASN A 85 -5.36 8.35 -8.80
N ARG A 86 -4.68 8.69 -7.70
CA ARG A 86 -3.52 7.97 -7.18
C ARG A 86 -3.96 6.94 -6.15
N TYR A 87 -3.27 5.81 -6.13
CA TYR A 87 -3.57 4.64 -5.33
C TYR A 87 -2.47 4.48 -4.26
N PHE A 88 -2.87 4.53 -2.99
CA PHE A 88 -1.98 4.48 -1.84
C PHE A 88 -2.24 3.21 -1.05
N ILE A 89 -1.18 2.44 -0.77
CA ILE A 89 -1.29 1.17 -0.06
C ILE A 89 -1.12 1.35 1.45
N GLY A 90 -1.95 0.64 2.22
CA GLY A 90 -1.74 0.37 3.65
C GLY A 90 -1.89 1.55 4.60
N THR A 91 -2.69 2.57 4.26
CA THR A 91 -2.86 3.74 5.13
C THR A 91 -3.50 3.33 6.45
N GLN A 92 -4.62 2.61 6.41
CA GLN A 92 -5.31 2.12 7.61
C GLN A 92 -4.49 1.02 8.30
N PHE A 93 -3.97 0.05 7.52
CA PHE A 93 -3.17 -1.04 8.06
C PHE A 93 -1.96 -0.53 8.88
N LEU A 94 -1.20 0.43 8.35
CA LEU A 94 -0.05 0.98 9.07
C LEU A 94 -0.45 1.79 10.31
N GLN A 95 -1.60 2.46 10.27
CA GLN A 95 -2.15 3.13 11.45
C GLN A 95 -2.52 2.11 12.53
N ASP A 96 -3.15 1.00 12.17
CA ASP A 96 -3.52 -0.06 13.11
C ASP A 96 -2.27 -0.72 13.72
N VAL A 97 -1.24 -0.99 12.91
CA VAL A 97 0.05 -1.51 13.40
C VAL A 97 0.71 -0.54 14.38
N GLN A 98 0.71 0.76 14.07
CA GLN A 98 1.23 1.79 14.97
C GLN A 98 0.48 1.80 16.30
N CYS A 99 -0.86 1.81 16.26
CA CYS A 99 -1.70 1.81 17.45
C CYS A 99 -1.47 0.55 18.29
N PHE A 100 -1.37 -0.62 17.65
CA PHE A 100 -1.08 -1.88 18.34
C PHE A 100 0.29 -1.86 19.04
N ARG A 101 1.35 -1.34 18.39
CA ARG A 101 2.66 -1.17 19.03
C ARG A 101 2.57 -0.28 20.27
N TRP A 102 1.80 0.81 20.20
CA TRP A 102 1.61 1.71 21.34
C TRP A 102 0.84 1.09 22.50
N VAL A 103 -0.19 0.27 22.24
CA VAL A 103 -0.95 -0.38 23.31
C VAL A 103 -0.12 -1.45 24.02
N ASN A 104 0.70 -2.22 23.29
CA ASN A 104 1.51 -3.30 23.87
C ASN A 104 2.88 -2.83 24.40
N ALA A 105 3.15 -1.53 24.32
CA ALA A 105 4.33 -0.89 24.86
C ALA A 105 4.21 -0.56 26.37
N TRP A 106 3.04 -0.82 26.97
CA TRP A 106 2.72 -0.58 28.38
C TRP A 106 2.80 -1.86 29.21
#